data_AF-A0A448UT11-F1
#
_entry.id   AF-A0A448UT11-F1
#
_cell.length_a   1.000
_cell.length_b   1.000
_cell.length_c   1.000
_cell.angle_alpha   90.00
_cell.angle_beta   90.00
_cell.angle_gamma   90.00
#
_symmetry.space_group_name_H-M   'P 1'
#
loop_
_entity.id
_entity.type
_entity.pdbx_description
1 polymer ?
#
loop_
_entity_poly.entity_id
_entity_poly.type
_entity_poly.pdbx_seq_one_letter_code
_entity_poly.pdbx_strand_id
1 'polypeptide(L)' 'MSADILNAQHNDDTFENIWQELKWRGLVHVSTEEEVLEKALSDEKLTFYTGYDPTAASLHLGHLVQLLVMRRLQLAGHYP' A
#
# COMPACT_ATOMS: atom_id res chain seq x y z
N MET A 1 13.39 -6.72 -15.43
CA MET A 1 11.95 -7.01 -15.46
C MET A 1 11.36 -6.36 -16.70
N SER A 2 10.56 -7.07 -17.50
CA SER A 2 9.88 -6.43 -18.63
C SER A 2 8.75 -5.53 -18.11
N ALA A 3 8.43 -4.46 -18.84
CA ALA A 3 7.33 -3.56 -18.50
C ALA A 3 5.99 -4.31 -18.36
N ASP A 4 5.83 -5.42 -19.09
CA ASP A 4 4.63 -6.25 -19.07
C ASP A 4 4.33 -6.84 -17.68
N ILE A 5 5.36 -7.25 -16.93
CA ILE A 5 5.17 -7.80 -15.57
C ILE A 5 4.65 -6.73 -14.62
N LEU A 6 5.14 -5.49 -14.74
CA LEU A 6 4.68 -4.38 -13.90
C LEU A 6 3.26 -3.95 -14.24
N ASN A 7 2.90 -3.99 -15.54
CA ASN A 7 1.57 -3.64 -16.02
C ASN A 7 0.51 -4.70 -15.69
N ALA A 8 0.90 -5.95 -15.47
CA ALA A 8 -0.02 -7.03 -15.08
C ALA A 8 -0.42 -6.98 -13.60
N GLN A 9 0.29 -6.21 -12.77
CA GLN A 9 -0.01 -6.11 -11.35
C GLN A 9 -1.31 -5.33 -11.13
N HIS A 10 -2.19 -5.90 -10.32
CA HIS A 10 -3.45 -5.29 -9.91
C HIS A 10 -3.78 -5.72 -8.48
N ASN A 11 -4.64 -4.93 -7.84
CA ASN A 11 -5.27 -5.30 -6.58
C ASN A 11 -6.46 -6.23 -6.86
N ASP A 12 -6.92 -6.92 -5.83
CA ASP A 12 -8.05 -7.85 -5.97
C ASP A 12 -9.38 -7.07 -6.06
N ASP A 13 -10.08 -7.22 -7.18
CA ASP A 13 -11.31 -6.48 -7.51
C ASP A 13 -12.56 -7.02 -6.80
N THR A 14 -12.42 -8.11 -6.04
CA THR A 14 -13.52 -8.67 -5.23
C THR A 14 -13.76 -7.91 -3.92
N PHE A 15 -12.80 -7.07 -3.50
CA PHE A 15 -12.95 -6.19 -2.33
C PHE A 15 -13.60 -4.86 -2.73
N GLU A 16 -14.42 -4.30 -1.84
CA GLU A 16 -15.11 -3.02 -2.09
C GLU A 16 -14.13 -1.85 -2.25
N ASN A 17 -13.05 -1.85 -1.46
CA ASN A 17 -12.02 -0.82 -1.50
C ASN A 17 -10.65 -1.39 -1.07
N ILE A 18 -9.60 -0.59 -1.27
CA ILE A 18 -8.22 -1.00 -0.97
C ILE A 18 -8.00 -1.23 0.54
N TRP A 19 -8.70 -0.49 1.40
CA TRP A 19 -8.56 -0.64 2.84
C TRP A 19 -8.97 -2.04 3.32
N GLN A 20 -10.11 -2.54 2.84
CA GLN A 20 -10.61 -3.88 3.15
C GLN A 20 -9.62 -4.97 2.69
N GLU A 21 -9.05 -4.85 1.49
CA GLU A 21 -8.03 -5.79 1.02
C GLU A 21 -6.77 -5.76 1.91
N LEU A 22 -6.28 -4.58 2.28
CA LEU A 22 -5.09 -4.45 3.15
C LEU A 22 -5.33 -5.09 4.52
N LYS A 23 -6.53 -4.91 5.11
CA LYS A 23 -6.90 -5.57 6.36
C LYS A 23 -7.00 -7.08 6.21
N TRP A 24 -7.66 -7.57 5.17
CA TRP A 24 -7.79 -9.02 4.92
C TRP A 24 -6.42 -9.70 4.76
N ARG A 25 -5.46 -9.02 4.12
CA ARG A 25 -4.06 -9.50 3.99
C ARG A 25 -3.24 -9.41 5.27
N GLY A 26 -3.76 -8.82 6.35
CA GLY A 26 -3.03 -8.58 7.58
C GLY A 26 -1.94 -7.51 7.47
N LEU A 27 -2.07 -6.57 6.51
CA LEU A 27 -1.10 -5.50 6.28
C LEU A 27 -1.37 -4.23 7.11
N VAL A 28 -2.48 -4.21 7.84
CA VAL A 28 -2.84 -3.14 8.79
C VAL A 28 -2.72 -3.70 10.21
N HIS A 29 -1.84 -3.10 11.01
CA HIS A 29 -1.71 -3.42 12.44
C HIS A 29 -2.46 -2.40 13.31
N VAL A 30 -2.27 -1.10 13.05
CA VAL A 30 -2.92 0.00 13.77
C VAL A 30 -3.10 1.20 12.84
N SER A 31 -4.20 1.94 13.04
CA SER A 31 -4.47 3.23 12.40
C SER A 31 -4.91 4.23 13.47
N THR A 32 -4.66 5.52 13.26
CA THR A 32 -5.11 6.58 14.18
C THR A 32 -6.64 6.67 14.22
N GLU A 33 -7.27 6.71 13.05
CA GLU A 33 -8.72 6.72 12.87
C GLU A 33 -9.04 5.88 11.63
N GLU A 34 -9.43 4.64 11.86
CA GLU A 34 -9.63 3.67 10.79
C GLU A 34 -10.74 4.08 9.82
N GLU A 35 -11.90 4.48 10.32
CA GLU A 35 -13.05 4.85 9.47
C GLU A 35 -12.75 6.09 8.62
N VAL A 36 -12.03 7.06 9.18
CA VAL A 36 -11.63 8.27 8.46
C VAL A 36 -10.62 7.94 7.36
N LEU A 37 -9.66 7.06 7.65
CA LEU A 37 -8.66 6.65 6.67
C LEU A 37 -9.26 5.80 5.54
N GLU A 38 -10.14 4.85 5.84
CA GLU A 38 -10.84 4.05 4.84
C GLU A 38 -11.64 4.94 3.88
N LYS A 39 -12.37 5.91 4.44
CA LYS A 39 -13.11 6.88 3.65
C LYS A 39 -12.18 7.72 2.77
N ALA A 40 -11.10 8.27 3.31
CA ALA A 40 -10.15 9.08 2.55
C ALA A 40 -9.50 8.28 1.40
N LEU A 41 -9.17 7.01 1.63
CA LEU A 41 -8.63 6.10 0.62
C LEU A 41 -9.65 5.75 -0.48
N SER A 42 -10.95 5.82 -0.19
CA SER A 42 -12.02 5.51 -1.14
C SER A 42 -12.47 6.74 -1.95
N ASP A 43 -12.46 7.92 -1.32
CA ASP A 43 -13.02 9.15 -1.89
C ASP A 43 -12.03 9.89 -2.80
N GLU A 44 -10.73 9.90 -2.47
CA GLU A 44 -9.74 10.73 -3.15
C GLU A 44 -8.38 10.05 -3.39
N LYS A 45 -7.64 10.55 -4.40
CA LYS A 45 -6.27 10.12 -4.65
C LYS A 45 -5.32 10.82 -3.68
N LEU A 46 -5.03 10.15 -2.57
CA LEU A 46 -4.06 10.61 -1.59
C LEU A 46 -2.62 10.59 -2.10
N THR A 47 -1.83 11.57 -1.64
CA THR A 47 -0.37 11.50 -1.65
C THR A 47 0.09 11.00 -0.29
N PHE A 48 0.96 9.99 -0.27
CA PHE A 48 1.47 9.37 0.95
C PHE A 48 2.98 9.20 0.86
N TYR A 49 3.62 8.86 1.98
CA TYR A 49 5.05 8.54 1.99
C TYR A 49 5.34 7.44 3.01
N THR A 50 6.49 6.81 2.90
CA THR A 50 7.06 5.94 3.94
C THR A 50 8.52 6.32 4.14
N GLY A 51 8.91 6.55 5.39
CA GLY A 51 10.29 6.88 5.75
C GLY A 51 11.14 5.63 5.93
N TYR A 52 12.38 5.67 5.43
CA TYR A 52 13.40 4.64 5.66
C TYR A 52 14.68 5.33 6.13
N ASP A 53 15.12 5.04 7.35
CA ASP A 53 16.38 5.57 7.87
C ASP A 53 17.55 4.72 7.32
N PRO A 54 18.60 5.34 6.74
CA PRO A 54 19.72 4.63 6.11
C PRO A 54 20.71 4.09 7.16
N THR A 55 20.24 3.21 8.03
CA THR A 55 21.01 2.62 9.16
C THR A 55 21.87 1.43 8.73
N ALA A 56 21.71 0.93 7.50
CA ALA A 56 22.50 -0.15 6.91
C ALA A 56 22.71 0.10 5.41
N ALA A 57 23.62 -0.64 4.79
CA ALA A 57 23.96 -0.51 3.37
C ALA A 57 22.83 -0.93 2.41
N SER A 58 21.80 -1.63 2.90
CA SER A 58 20.69 -2.14 2.10
C SER A 58 19.43 -2.34 2.94
N LEU A 59 18.26 -2.24 2.30
CA LEU A 59 17.03 -2.76 2.88
C LEU A 59 17.11 -4.28 3.01
N HIS A 60 16.60 -4.81 4.12
CA HIS A 60 16.37 -6.25 4.31
C HIS A 60 14.87 -6.58 4.32
N LEU A 61 14.53 -7.86 4.43
CA LEU A 61 13.16 -8.41 4.39
C LEU A 61 12.16 -7.68 5.31
N GLY A 62 12.62 -7.12 6.43
CA GLY A 62 11.76 -6.41 7.38
C GLY A 62 11.06 -5.19 6.77
N HIS A 63 11.64 -4.56 5.74
CA HIS A 63 11.05 -3.42 5.04
C HIS A 63 10.00 -3.82 4.00
N LEU A 64 9.92 -5.11 3.65
CA LEU A 64 9.06 -5.57 2.57
C LEU A 64 7.58 -5.33 2.87
N VAL A 65 7.17 -5.41 4.14
CA VAL A 65 5.76 -5.19 4.54
C VAL A 65 5.30 -3.78 4.14
N GLN A 66 6.09 -2.75 4.47
CA GLN A 66 5.77 -1.38 4.10
C GLN A 66 5.80 -1.17 2.58
N LEU A 67 6.82 -1.71 1.89
CA LEU A 67 6.91 -1.64 0.43
C LEU A 67 5.69 -2.28 -0.28
N LEU A 68 5.17 -3.39 0.25
CA LEU A 68 3.96 -4.03 -0.28
C LEU A 68 2.72 -3.15 -0.08
N VAL A 69 2.57 -2.50 1.07
CA VAL A 69 1.49 -1.52 1.30
C VAL A 69 1.60 -0.36 0.32
N MET A 70 2.79 0.23 0.16
CA MET A 70 3.01 1.33 -0.80
C MET A 70 2.63 0.93 -2.22
N ARG A 71 3.03 -0.27 -2.68
CA ARG A 71 2.70 -0.73 -4.03
C ARG A 71 1.20 -0.93 -4.21
N ARG A 72 0.51 -1.46 -3.21
CA ARG A 72 -0.96 -1.67 -3.26
C ARG A 72 -1.72 -0.35 -3.31
N LEU A 73 -1.30 0.63 -2.52
CA LEU A 73 -1.87 1.98 -2.59
C LEU A 73 -1.60 2.63 -3.95
N GLN A 74 -0.39 2.46 -4.51
CA GLN A 74 -0.06 2.93 -5.85
C GLN A 74 -0.94 2.27 -6.93
N LEU A 75 -1.18 0.96 -6.83
CA LEU A 75 -2.06 0.22 -7.75
C LEU A 75 -3.53 0.64 -7.62
N ALA A 76 -3.95 1.10 -6.44
CA ALA A 76 -5.26 1.73 -6.21
C ALA A 76 -5.33 3.18 -6.75
N GLY A 77 -4.23 3.72 -7.29
CA GLY A 77 -4.17 5.04 -7.92
C GLY A 77 -3.73 6.18 -7.00
N HIS A 78 -3.28 5.87 -5.78
CA HIS A 78 -2.67 6.84 -4.87
C HIS A 78 -1.21 7.13 -5.26
N TYR A 79 -0.68 8.25 -4.78
CA TYR A 79 0.65 8.73 -5.13
C TYR A 79 1.64 8.51 -3.97
N PRO A 80 2.58 7.56 -4.09
CA PRO A 80 3.67 7.39 -3.13
C PRO A 80 4.73 8.49 -3.21
#